data_AF-A0A8I6A9H3-F1
#
_entry.id   AF-A0A8I6A9H3-F1
#
_cell.length_a   1.000
_cell.length_b   1.000
_cell.length_c   1.000
_cell.angle_alpha   90.00
_cell.angle_beta   90.00
_cell.angle_gamma   90.00
#
_symmetry.space_group_name_H-M   'P 1'
#
loop_
_entity.id
_entity.type
_entity.pdbx_description
1 polymer ?
#
loop_
_entity_poly.entity_id
_entity_poly.type
_entity_poly.pdbx_seq_one_letter_code
_entity_poly.pdbx_strand_id
1 'polypeptide(L)'
;MAPEMDQFYRSTMAIYKSIMEQFNPALENLVYLGNNYLRAFHALSEAAEVYFSAIQKIGEQALQSSTSQILGEILVQMSDTQRHLNSDLEVVVQTFHGDLLQHMEKNTKLDMQFIKDSCQHYEIEYRHRAANLEKCMSELWRMERKRDKNAREMKESVNRLHAQMQAFVSESKRAAELEEKRRYRFLAEKHLLLSNTFLQFLGRVSGAGESKPRPPESVVRRKGCSFLPLCFLYG
;
A
#
# COMPACT_ATOMS: atom_id res chain seq x y z
N MET A 1 -3.71 -41.53 -4.76
CA MET A 1 -2.78 -40.40 -4.53
C MET A 1 -2.62 -40.19 -3.03
N ALA A 2 -1.42 -39.92 -2.52
CA ALA A 2 -1.23 -39.72 -1.08
C ALA A 2 -2.02 -38.46 -0.61
N PRO A 3 -2.81 -38.52 0.48
CA PRO A 3 -3.65 -37.41 0.95
C PRO A 3 -2.89 -36.09 1.16
N GLU A 4 -1.62 -36.18 1.52
CA GLU A 4 -0.74 -35.04 1.78
C GLU A 4 -0.45 -34.19 0.52
N MET A 5 -0.27 -34.82 -0.66
CA MET A 5 0.00 -34.08 -1.91
C MET A 5 -1.24 -33.33 -2.42
N ASP A 6 -2.43 -33.84 -2.13
CA ASP A 6 -3.70 -33.15 -2.44
C ASP A 6 -3.86 -31.91 -1.54
N GLN A 7 -3.43 -31.99 -0.28
CA GLN A 7 -3.43 -30.84 0.63
C GLN A 7 -2.50 -29.72 0.14
N PHE A 8 -1.27 -30.04 -0.28
CA PHE A 8 -0.35 -29.04 -0.84
C PHE A 8 -0.94 -28.35 -2.08
N TYR A 9 -1.57 -29.12 -2.96
CA TYR A 9 -2.24 -28.57 -4.14
C TYR A 9 -3.36 -27.61 -3.77
N ARG A 10 -4.30 -28.03 -2.91
CA ARG A 10 -5.40 -27.18 -2.46
C ARG A 10 -4.90 -25.91 -1.77
N SER A 11 -3.90 -26.02 -0.90
CA SER A 11 -3.30 -24.85 -0.24
C SER A 11 -2.67 -23.89 -1.25
N THR A 12 -1.90 -24.40 -2.21
CA THR A 12 -1.24 -23.57 -3.23
C THR A 12 -2.27 -22.84 -4.11
N MET A 13 -3.33 -23.55 -4.52
CA MET A 13 -4.42 -22.96 -5.29
C MET A 13 -5.24 -21.94 -4.49
N ALA A 14 -5.45 -22.19 -3.21
CA ALA A 14 -6.12 -21.23 -2.32
C ALA A 14 -5.34 -19.91 -2.21
N ILE A 15 -4.00 -19.95 -2.19
CA ILE A 15 -3.18 -18.73 -2.15
C ILE A 15 -3.37 -17.91 -3.43
N TYR A 16 -3.20 -18.52 -4.60
CA TYR A 16 -3.41 -17.81 -5.87
C TYR A 16 -4.84 -17.25 -6.00
N LYS A 17 -5.84 -18.04 -5.58
CA LYS A 17 -7.24 -17.61 -5.55
C LYS A 17 -7.46 -16.43 -4.60
N SER A 18 -6.88 -16.47 -3.40
CA SER A 18 -6.92 -15.36 -2.42
C SER A 18 -6.34 -14.07 -3.02
N ILE A 19 -5.19 -14.17 -3.70
CA ILE A 19 -4.57 -13.00 -4.34
C ILE A 19 -5.49 -12.40 -5.42
N MET A 20 -6.05 -13.23 -6.30
CA MET A 20 -6.90 -12.75 -7.40
C MET A 20 -8.26 -12.24 -6.94
N GLU A 21 -8.90 -12.92 -6.01
CA GLU A 21 -10.31 -12.66 -5.65
C GLU A 21 -10.47 -11.77 -4.43
N GLN A 22 -9.42 -11.62 -3.61
CA GLN A 22 -9.47 -10.82 -2.39
C GLN A 22 -8.46 -9.67 -2.44
N PHE A 23 -7.17 -9.97 -2.58
CA PHE A 23 -6.13 -8.94 -2.49
C PHE A 23 -6.23 -7.90 -3.61
N ASN A 24 -6.27 -8.34 -4.88
CA ASN A 24 -6.31 -7.41 -6.02
C ASN A 24 -7.57 -6.55 -6.02
N PRO A 25 -8.80 -7.08 -5.84
CA PRO A 25 -10.00 -6.26 -5.71
C PRO A 25 -9.95 -5.28 -4.53
N ALA A 26 -9.39 -5.70 -3.39
CA ALA A 26 -9.18 -4.80 -2.25
C ALA A 26 -8.19 -3.68 -2.58
N LEU A 27 -7.14 -3.96 -3.35
CA LEU A 27 -6.16 -2.97 -3.80
C LEU A 27 -6.77 -1.97 -4.80
N GLU A 28 -7.62 -2.42 -5.73
CA GLU A 28 -8.39 -1.53 -6.62
C GLU A 28 -9.31 -0.60 -5.83
N ASN A 29 -10.04 -1.15 -4.86
CA ASN A 29 -10.89 -0.35 -3.98
C ASN A 29 -10.06 0.66 -3.17
N LEU A 30 -8.86 0.28 -2.71
CA LEU A 30 -7.97 1.18 -1.99
C LEU A 30 -7.46 2.32 -2.90
N VAL A 31 -7.21 2.06 -4.18
CA VAL A 31 -6.91 3.12 -5.17
C VAL A 31 -8.10 4.07 -5.32
N TYR A 32 -9.33 3.55 -5.40
CA TYR A 32 -10.54 4.37 -5.46
C TYR A 32 -10.68 5.27 -4.22
N LEU A 33 -10.57 4.68 -3.03
CA LEU A 33 -10.63 5.41 -1.76
C LEU A 33 -9.52 6.46 -1.65
N GLY A 34 -8.30 6.12 -2.09
CA GLY A 34 -7.17 7.04 -2.11
C GLY A 34 -7.40 8.24 -3.04
N ASN A 35 -7.99 8.04 -4.21
CA ASN A 35 -8.36 9.13 -5.11
C ASN A 35 -9.48 10.02 -4.55
N ASN A 36 -10.43 9.45 -3.81
CA ASN A 36 -11.43 10.24 -3.10
C ASN A 36 -10.77 11.09 -2.00
N TYR A 37 -9.83 10.51 -1.26
CA TYR A 37 -9.08 11.23 -0.23
C TYR A 37 -8.26 12.39 -0.83
N LEU A 38 -7.56 12.14 -1.94
CA LEU A 38 -6.81 13.15 -2.69
C LEU A 38 -7.70 14.32 -3.14
N ARG A 39 -8.91 14.03 -3.64
CA ARG A 39 -9.87 15.06 -4.06
C ARG A 39 -10.36 15.92 -2.89
N ALA A 40 -10.66 15.29 -1.76
CA ALA A 40 -11.05 16.01 -0.55
C ALA A 40 -9.92 16.93 -0.07
N PHE A 41 -8.68 16.46 -0.16
CA PHE A 41 -7.50 17.26 0.17
C PHE A 41 -7.36 18.49 -0.73
N HIS A 42 -7.46 18.34 -2.05
CA HIS A 42 -7.39 19.49 -2.96
C HIS A 42 -8.51 20.51 -2.70
N ALA A 43 -9.73 20.05 -2.46
CA ALA A 43 -10.85 20.94 -2.14
C ALA A 43 -10.60 21.73 -0.83
N LEU A 44 -10.01 21.09 0.19
CA LEU A 44 -9.62 21.76 1.43
C LEU A 44 -8.51 22.80 1.18
N SER A 45 -7.50 22.46 0.38
CA SER A 45 -6.40 23.36 0.03
C SER A 45 -6.90 24.61 -0.71
N GLU A 46 -7.78 24.43 -1.69
CA GLU A 46 -8.42 25.54 -2.43
C GLU A 46 -9.28 26.43 -1.52
N ALA A 47 -10.11 25.82 -0.66
CA ALA A 47 -10.93 26.57 0.28
C ALA A 47 -10.08 27.37 1.28
N ALA A 48 -8.97 26.80 1.75
CA ALA A 48 -8.03 27.48 2.64
C ALA A 48 -7.36 28.66 1.94
N GLU A 49 -6.90 28.52 0.70
CA GLU A 49 -6.30 29.64 -0.06
C GLU A 49 -7.28 30.82 -0.20
N VAL A 50 -8.55 30.54 -0.53
CA VAL A 50 -9.58 31.59 -0.63
C VAL A 50 -9.80 32.28 0.71
N TYR A 51 -9.88 31.52 1.81
CA TYR A 51 -10.07 32.06 3.15
C TYR A 51 -8.90 32.95 3.58
N PHE A 52 -7.66 32.45 3.47
CA PHE A 52 -6.47 33.22 3.88
C PHE A 52 -6.16 34.38 2.94
N SER A 53 -6.53 34.31 1.65
CA SER A 53 -6.50 35.47 0.76
C SER A 53 -7.43 36.59 1.24
N ALA A 54 -8.62 36.26 1.79
CA ALA A 54 -9.51 37.25 2.38
C ALA A 54 -8.91 37.86 3.67
N ILE A 55 -8.29 37.04 4.53
CA ILE A 55 -7.59 37.53 5.73
C ILE A 55 -6.45 38.48 5.35
N GLN A 56 -5.66 38.14 4.33
CA GLN A 56 -4.59 38.99 3.84
C GLN A 56 -5.10 40.38 3.42
N LYS A 57 -6.20 40.44 2.65
CA LYS A 57 -6.80 41.71 2.22
C LYS A 57 -7.24 42.58 3.40
N ILE A 58 -7.79 41.97 4.45
CA ILE A 58 -8.14 42.69 5.69
C ILE A 58 -6.86 43.20 6.38
N GLY A 59 -5.80 42.39 6.41
CA GLY A 59 -4.49 42.80 6.90
C GLY A 59 -3.93 44.00 6.14
N GLU A 60 -4.01 43.98 4.81
CA GLU A 60 -3.58 45.08 3.92
C GLU A 60 -4.36 46.37 4.18
N GLN A 61 -5.66 46.29 4.49
CA GLN A 61 -6.45 47.46 4.91
C GLN A 61 -5.97 48.01 6.26
N ALA A 62 -5.71 47.13 7.24
CA ALA A 62 -5.21 47.53 8.56
C ALA A 62 -3.81 48.15 8.50
N LEU A 63 -2.97 47.76 7.53
CA LEU A 63 -1.67 48.40 7.28
C LEU A 63 -1.79 49.87 6.85
N GLN A 64 -2.90 50.25 6.20
CA GLN A 64 -3.16 51.64 5.82
C GLN A 64 -3.77 52.48 6.97
N SER A 65 -4.09 51.87 8.12
CA SER A 65 -4.59 52.56 9.31
C SER A 65 -3.46 53.28 10.05
N SER A 66 -3.78 54.36 10.76
CA SER A 66 -2.81 55.07 11.61
C SER A 66 -2.53 54.38 12.95
N THR A 67 -3.42 53.49 13.40
CA THR A 67 -3.34 52.85 14.73
C THR A 67 -3.25 51.33 14.70
N SER A 68 -3.47 50.70 13.55
CA SER A 68 -3.62 49.24 13.43
C SER A 68 -2.55 48.56 12.57
N GLN A 69 -1.47 49.25 12.23
CA GLN A 69 -0.39 48.74 11.36
C GLN A 69 0.16 47.40 11.83
N ILE A 70 0.51 47.29 13.11
CA ILE A 70 1.06 46.05 13.71
C ILE A 70 0.06 44.89 13.59
N LEU A 71 -1.25 45.16 13.73
CA LEU A 71 -2.27 44.12 13.55
C LEU A 71 -2.39 43.71 12.08
N GLY A 72 -2.24 44.66 11.14
CA GLY A 72 -2.16 44.38 9.71
C GLY A 72 -0.99 43.49 9.34
N GLU A 73 0.20 43.76 9.88
CA GLU A 73 1.40 42.93 9.68
C GLU A 73 1.16 41.49 10.15
N ILE A 74 0.57 41.29 11.33
CA ILE A 74 0.26 39.97 11.87
C ILE A 74 -0.72 39.20 10.97
N LEU A 75 -1.78 39.85 10.48
CA LEU A 75 -2.77 39.21 9.60
C LEU A 75 -2.19 38.79 8.25
N VAL A 76 -1.34 39.63 7.65
CA VAL A 76 -0.62 39.29 6.41
C VAL A 76 0.33 38.12 6.67
N GLN A 77 1.12 38.17 7.74
CA GLN A 77 2.04 37.09 8.11
C GLN A 77 1.33 35.76 8.42
N MET A 78 0.14 35.78 9.01
CA MET A 78 -0.69 34.59 9.21
C MET A 78 -1.13 33.98 7.89
N SER A 79 -1.49 34.81 6.92
CA SER A 79 -1.91 34.37 5.58
C SER A 79 -0.73 33.78 4.80
N ASP A 80 0.43 34.48 4.80
CA ASP A 80 1.65 33.97 4.18
C ASP A 80 2.13 32.67 4.82
N THR A 81 2.05 32.58 6.15
CA THR A 81 2.31 31.34 6.90
C THR A 81 1.48 30.19 6.37
N GLN A 82 0.18 30.37 6.21
CA GLN A 82 -0.68 29.29 5.78
C GLN A 82 -0.38 28.89 4.33
N ARG A 83 -0.08 29.85 3.45
CA ARG A 83 0.31 29.56 2.06
C ARG A 83 1.59 28.72 1.99
N HIS A 84 2.59 29.02 2.82
CA HIS A 84 3.81 28.21 2.91
C HIS A 84 3.51 26.79 3.43
N LEU A 85 2.65 26.66 4.45
CA LEU A 85 2.23 25.34 4.95
C LEU A 85 1.51 24.52 3.88
N ASN A 86 0.59 25.13 3.12
CA ASN A 86 -0.08 24.46 2.00
C ASN A 86 0.92 24.02 0.92
N SER A 87 1.89 24.87 0.57
CA SER A 87 2.93 24.54 -0.40
C SER A 87 3.82 23.39 0.08
N ASP A 88 4.20 23.35 1.35
CA ASP A 88 4.99 22.25 1.91
C ASP A 88 4.19 20.95 1.96
N LEU A 89 2.89 21.03 2.23
CA LEU A 89 1.99 19.89 2.27
C LEU A 89 1.74 19.29 0.88
N GLU A 90 1.76 20.10 -0.17
CA GLU A 90 1.65 19.65 -1.56
C GLU A 90 2.70 18.59 -1.91
N VAL A 91 3.91 18.66 -1.34
CA VAL A 91 4.94 17.63 -1.52
C VAL A 91 4.46 16.26 -1.04
N VAL A 92 3.78 16.22 0.10
CA VAL A 92 3.22 14.98 0.67
C VAL A 92 2.12 14.42 -0.24
N VAL A 93 1.29 15.31 -0.78
CA VAL A 93 0.18 14.97 -1.69
C VAL A 93 0.71 14.40 -2.99
N GLN A 94 1.78 14.98 -3.54
CA GLN A 94 2.45 14.47 -4.73
C GLN A 94 3.07 13.09 -4.49
N THR A 95 3.69 12.85 -3.33
CA THR A 95 4.13 11.49 -2.96
C THR A 95 2.96 10.52 -2.83
N PHE A 96 1.84 10.94 -2.23
CA PHE A 96 0.66 10.08 -2.12
C PHE A 96 0.09 9.72 -3.49
N HIS A 97 -0.04 10.69 -4.40
CA HIS A 97 -0.56 10.44 -5.73
C HIS A 97 0.41 9.65 -6.61
N GLY A 98 1.63 10.16 -6.80
CA GLY A 98 2.62 9.62 -7.72
C GLY A 98 3.26 8.33 -7.20
N ASP A 99 3.83 8.35 -5.99
CA ASP A 99 4.61 7.23 -5.49
C ASP A 99 3.74 6.08 -4.95
N LEU A 100 2.51 6.36 -4.51
CA LEU A 100 1.61 5.35 -3.94
C LEU A 100 0.46 4.99 -4.88
N LEU A 101 -0.46 5.93 -5.18
CA LEU A 101 -1.69 5.60 -5.91
C LEU A 101 -1.44 5.14 -7.34
N GLN A 102 -0.61 5.85 -8.10
CA GLN A 102 -0.30 5.46 -9.49
C GLN A 102 0.43 4.11 -9.55
N HIS A 103 1.33 3.84 -8.60
CA HIS A 103 2.02 2.56 -8.50
C HIS A 103 1.04 1.40 -8.19
N MET A 104 0.11 1.61 -7.26
CA MET A 104 -0.94 0.62 -6.97
C MET A 104 -1.83 0.36 -8.18
N GLU A 105 -2.28 1.41 -8.87
CA GLU A 105 -3.13 1.26 -10.06
C GLU A 105 -2.43 0.47 -11.17
N LYS A 106 -1.16 0.78 -11.44
CA LYS A 106 -0.35 0.06 -12.42
C LYS A 106 -0.14 -1.40 -12.03
N ASN A 107 0.20 -1.65 -10.77
CA ASN A 107 0.45 -2.99 -10.28
C ASN A 107 -0.80 -3.86 -10.40
N THR A 108 -1.96 -3.38 -9.97
CA THR A 108 -3.18 -4.21 -9.93
C THR A 108 -3.58 -4.72 -11.32
N LYS A 109 -3.38 -3.91 -12.37
CA LYS A 109 -3.65 -4.30 -13.76
C LYS A 109 -2.72 -5.41 -14.26
N LEU A 110 -1.43 -5.32 -13.96
CA LEU A 110 -0.43 -6.31 -14.39
C LEU A 110 -0.47 -7.58 -13.54
N ASP A 111 -0.78 -7.43 -12.26
CA ASP A 111 -0.74 -8.49 -11.27
C ASP A 111 -1.78 -9.58 -11.52
N MET A 112 -2.98 -9.17 -11.95
CA MET A 112 -4.06 -10.09 -12.27
C MET A 112 -3.65 -11.12 -13.34
N GLN A 113 -3.01 -10.65 -14.42
CA GLN A 113 -2.57 -11.52 -15.49
C GLN A 113 -1.41 -12.41 -15.03
N PHE A 114 -0.43 -11.85 -14.32
CA PHE A 114 0.71 -12.60 -13.80
C PHE A 114 0.27 -13.75 -12.88
N ILE A 115 -0.64 -13.50 -11.94
CA ILE A 115 -1.12 -14.53 -11.02
C ILE A 115 -1.96 -15.58 -11.74
N LYS A 116 -2.81 -15.16 -12.68
CA LYS A 116 -3.60 -16.09 -13.49
C LYS A 116 -2.71 -17.06 -14.27
N ASP A 117 -1.67 -16.55 -14.93
CA ASP A 117 -0.73 -17.37 -15.69
C ASP A 117 0.07 -18.30 -14.77
N SER A 118 0.52 -17.80 -13.62
CA SER A 118 1.25 -18.60 -12.62
C SER A 118 0.37 -19.75 -12.06
N CYS A 119 -0.90 -19.44 -11.77
CA CYS A 119 -1.88 -20.41 -11.29
C CYS A 119 -2.14 -21.51 -12.33
N GLN A 120 -2.37 -21.13 -13.59
CA GLN A 120 -2.59 -22.07 -14.69
C GLN A 120 -1.36 -22.94 -14.95
N HIS A 121 -0.17 -22.33 -14.95
CA HIS A 121 1.09 -23.06 -15.14
C HIS A 121 1.28 -24.14 -14.06
N TYR A 122 1.08 -23.77 -12.79
CA TYR A 122 1.14 -24.72 -11.68
C TYR A 122 0.12 -25.86 -11.85
N GLU A 123 -1.11 -25.53 -12.20
CA GLU A 123 -2.18 -26.53 -12.34
C GLU A 123 -1.89 -27.55 -13.46
N ILE A 124 -1.41 -27.08 -14.61
CA ILE A 124 -1.03 -27.94 -15.74
C ILE A 124 0.12 -28.87 -15.34
N GLU A 125 1.19 -28.32 -14.76
CA GLU A 125 2.36 -29.08 -14.35
C GLU A 125 2.03 -30.11 -13.26
N TYR A 126 1.18 -29.74 -12.30
CA TYR A 126 0.69 -30.64 -11.26
C TYR A 126 -0.07 -31.83 -11.86
N ARG A 127 -1.05 -31.56 -12.74
CA ARG A 127 -1.85 -32.61 -13.39
C ARG A 127 -0.97 -33.53 -14.24
N HIS A 128 0.00 -32.97 -14.97
CA HIS A 128 0.94 -33.75 -15.78
C HIS A 128 1.76 -34.72 -14.92
N ARG A 129 2.37 -34.22 -13.83
CA ARG A 129 3.17 -35.04 -12.92
C ARG A 129 2.34 -36.09 -12.18
N ALA A 130 1.14 -35.73 -11.73
CA ALA A 130 0.22 -36.63 -11.04
C ALA A 130 -0.21 -37.78 -11.97
N ALA A 131 -0.60 -37.49 -13.22
CA ALA A 131 -0.98 -38.49 -14.21
C ALA A 131 0.19 -39.42 -14.56
N ASN A 132 1.40 -38.89 -14.70
CA ASN A 132 2.60 -39.69 -14.96
C ASN A 132 2.91 -40.64 -13.79
N LEU A 133 2.83 -40.14 -12.55
CA LEU A 133 3.05 -40.96 -11.35
C LEU A 133 2.01 -42.08 -11.24
N GLU A 134 0.72 -41.78 -11.46
CA GLU A 134 -0.35 -42.77 -11.45
C GLU A 134 -0.17 -43.85 -12.52
N LYS A 135 0.28 -43.47 -13.72
CA LYS A 135 0.61 -44.40 -14.80
C LYS A 135 1.75 -45.34 -14.39
N CYS A 136 2.87 -44.81 -13.89
CA CYS A 136 4.02 -45.62 -13.45
C CYS A 136 3.67 -46.54 -12.27
N MET A 137 2.85 -46.05 -11.33
CA MET A 137 2.32 -46.89 -10.25
C MET A 137 1.48 -48.04 -10.83
N SER A 138 0.54 -47.76 -11.73
CA SER A 138 -0.32 -48.78 -12.35
C SER A 138 0.48 -49.83 -13.12
N GLU A 139 1.54 -49.42 -13.80
CA GLU A 139 2.48 -50.32 -14.49
C GLU A 139 3.25 -51.20 -13.50
N LEU A 140 3.75 -50.63 -12.39
CA LEU A 140 4.38 -51.38 -11.30
C LEU A 140 3.44 -52.46 -10.76
N TRP A 141 2.21 -52.09 -10.39
CA TRP A 141 1.19 -53.03 -9.91
C TRP A 141 0.90 -54.17 -10.91
N ARG A 142 0.97 -53.89 -12.21
CA ARG A 142 0.80 -54.90 -13.27
C ARG A 142 2.00 -55.84 -13.35
N MET A 143 3.23 -55.31 -13.23
CA MET A 143 4.47 -56.08 -13.26
C MET A 143 4.61 -56.99 -12.03
N GLU A 144 4.28 -56.48 -10.85
CA GLU A 144 4.30 -57.26 -9.59
C GLU A 144 3.35 -58.46 -9.67
N ARG A 145 2.14 -58.28 -10.24
CA ARG A 145 1.19 -59.38 -10.47
C ARG A 145 1.72 -60.45 -11.43
N LYS A 146 2.51 -60.04 -12.43
CA LYS A 146 3.13 -60.96 -13.40
C LYS A 146 4.46 -61.55 -12.92
N ARG A 147 4.94 -61.18 -11.72
CA ARG A 147 6.28 -61.53 -11.20
C ARG A 147 7.40 -61.19 -12.18
N ASP A 148 7.27 -60.03 -12.83
CA ASP A 148 8.27 -59.51 -13.76
C ASP A 148 9.57 -59.21 -13.00
N LYS A 149 10.71 -59.64 -13.55
CA LYS A 149 12.03 -59.41 -12.95
C LYS A 149 12.38 -57.92 -12.87
N ASN A 150 11.81 -57.10 -13.75
CA ASN A 150 12.07 -55.66 -13.84
C ASN A 150 11.19 -54.83 -12.88
N ALA A 151 10.31 -55.47 -12.07
CA ALA A 151 9.44 -54.75 -11.13
C ALA A 151 10.24 -53.95 -10.08
N ARG A 152 11.43 -54.40 -9.72
CA ARG A 152 12.31 -53.69 -8.76
C ARG A 152 12.78 -52.35 -9.31
N GLU A 153 13.26 -52.31 -10.55
CA GLU A 153 13.71 -51.08 -11.21
C GLU A 153 12.55 -50.10 -11.43
N MET A 154 11.37 -50.61 -11.77
CA MET A 154 10.16 -49.81 -11.86
C MET A 154 9.78 -49.21 -10.50
N LYS A 155 9.91 -49.96 -9.41
CA LYS A 155 9.65 -49.48 -8.05
C LYS A 155 10.61 -48.35 -7.65
N GLU A 156 11.89 -48.48 -7.96
CA GLU A 156 12.89 -47.42 -7.74
C GLU A 156 12.54 -46.16 -8.57
N SER A 157 12.07 -46.34 -9.81
CA SER A 157 11.60 -45.25 -10.67
C SER A 157 10.37 -44.53 -10.10
N VAL A 158 9.37 -45.28 -9.61
CA VAL A 158 8.19 -44.72 -8.94
C VAL A 158 8.58 -43.95 -7.68
N ASN A 159 9.48 -44.49 -6.85
CA ASN A 159 9.98 -43.79 -5.66
C ASN A 159 10.67 -42.47 -6.00
N ARG A 160 11.48 -42.45 -7.07
CA ARG A 160 12.12 -41.23 -7.57
C ARG A 160 11.08 -40.20 -8.05
N LEU A 161 10.08 -40.62 -8.82
CA LEU A 161 8.99 -39.75 -9.27
C LEU A 161 8.17 -39.19 -8.09
N HIS A 162 7.91 -40.01 -7.08
CA HIS A 162 7.23 -39.56 -5.87
C HIS A 162 8.04 -38.49 -5.13
N ALA A 163 9.35 -38.69 -4.96
CA ALA A 163 10.24 -37.69 -4.35
C ALA A 163 10.29 -36.38 -5.16
N GLN A 164 10.33 -36.46 -6.50
CA GLN A 164 10.27 -35.29 -7.37
C GLN A 164 8.92 -34.55 -7.28
N MET A 165 7.82 -35.28 -7.16
CA MET A 165 6.49 -34.70 -6.96
C MET A 165 6.39 -33.98 -5.61
N GLN A 166 6.90 -34.59 -4.54
CA GLN A 166 6.94 -33.99 -3.20
C GLN A 166 7.76 -32.69 -3.17
N ALA A 167 8.95 -32.70 -3.78
CA ALA A 167 9.77 -31.50 -3.91
C ALA A 167 9.05 -30.39 -4.70
N PHE A 168 8.37 -30.76 -5.80
CA PHE A 168 7.62 -29.82 -6.63
C PHE A 168 6.46 -29.15 -5.88
N VAL A 169 5.62 -29.93 -5.18
CA VAL A 169 4.46 -29.37 -4.49
C VAL A 169 4.87 -28.49 -3.30
N SER A 170 5.94 -28.87 -2.59
CA SER A 170 6.51 -28.07 -1.51
C SER A 170 7.08 -26.75 -1.99
N GLU A 171 7.92 -26.79 -3.04
CA GLU A 171 8.53 -25.58 -3.60
C GLU A 171 7.50 -24.64 -4.24
N SER A 172 6.49 -25.20 -4.92
CA SER A 172 5.41 -24.42 -5.53
C SER A 172 4.58 -23.69 -4.48
N LYS A 173 4.30 -24.34 -3.34
CA LYS A 173 3.62 -23.69 -2.22
C LYS A 173 4.46 -22.54 -1.66
N ARG A 174 5.75 -22.77 -1.42
CA ARG A 174 6.68 -21.74 -0.93
C ARG A 174 6.77 -20.54 -1.88
N ALA A 175 6.76 -20.81 -3.19
CA ALA A 175 6.73 -19.76 -4.22
C ALA A 175 5.42 -18.96 -4.17
N ALA A 176 4.26 -19.62 -4.03
CA ALA A 176 2.98 -18.93 -3.90
C ALA A 176 2.89 -18.07 -2.63
N GLU A 177 3.36 -18.58 -1.49
CA GLU A 177 3.46 -17.82 -0.22
C GLU A 177 4.38 -16.60 -0.36
N LEU A 178 5.48 -16.73 -1.11
CA LEU A 178 6.38 -15.62 -1.39
C LEU A 178 5.69 -14.55 -2.24
N GLU A 179 4.91 -14.96 -3.24
CA GLU A 179 4.12 -14.04 -4.06
C GLU A 179 3.08 -13.29 -3.21
N GLU A 180 2.34 -13.97 -2.34
CA GLU A 180 1.44 -13.30 -1.39
C GLU A 180 2.19 -12.30 -0.50
N LYS A 181 3.31 -12.71 0.10
CA LYS A 181 4.13 -11.85 0.97
C LYS A 181 4.65 -10.60 0.26
N ARG A 182 5.04 -10.71 -1.02
CA ARG A 182 5.55 -9.57 -1.82
C ARG A 182 4.52 -8.46 -1.95
N ARG A 183 3.25 -8.82 -2.10
CA ARG A 183 2.12 -7.88 -2.25
C ARG A 183 1.85 -7.11 -0.96
N TYR A 184 1.80 -7.81 0.17
CA TYR A 184 1.66 -7.15 1.48
C TYR A 184 2.88 -6.28 1.82
N ARG A 185 4.09 -6.74 1.50
CA ARG A 185 5.32 -5.94 1.68
C ARG A 185 5.25 -4.65 0.86
N PHE A 186 4.88 -4.73 -0.41
CA PHE A 186 4.72 -3.55 -1.27
C PHE A 186 3.77 -2.52 -0.63
N LEU A 187 2.62 -2.97 -0.13
CA LEU A 187 1.65 -2.08 0.50
C LEU A 187 2.25 -1.40 1.74
N ALA A 188 2.92 -2.16 2.60
CA ALA A 188 3.56 -1.63 3.80
C ALA A 188 4.68 -0.62 3.48
N GLU A 189 5.54 -0.93 2.50
CA GLU A 189 6.63 -0.05 2.08
C GLU A 189 6.10 1.29 1.53
N LYS A 190 5.05 1.25 0.71
CA LYS A 190 4.44 2.47 0.16
C LYS A 190 3.80 3.35 1.23
N HIS A 191 3.11 2.75 2.21
CA HIS A 191 2.52 3.52 3.32
C HIS A 191 3.57 4.01 4.32
N LEU A 192 4.67 3.28 4.50
CA LEU A 192 5.81 3.73 5.31
C LEU A 192 6.50 4.94 4.67
N LEU A 193 6.72 4.91 3.34
CA LEU A 193 7.22 6.06 2.59
C LEU A 193 6.33 7.28 2.82
N LEU A 194 5.02 7.15 2.61
CA LEU A 194 4.08 8.24 2.81
C LEU A 194 4.11 8.78 4.25
N SER A 195 4.12 7.88 5.24
CA SER A 195 4.17 8.26 6.67
C SER A 195 5.43 9.04 7.00
N ASN A 196 6.59 8.64 6.46
CA ASN A 196 7.85 9.36 6.66
C ASN A 196 7.82 10.75 6.00
N THR A 197 7.24 10.87 4.80
CA THR A 197 7.07 12.17 4.13
C THR A 197 6.16 13.09 4.95
N PHE A 198 5.06 12.56 5.49
CA PHE A 198 4.18 13.28 6.42
C PHE A 198 4.91 13.72 7.70
N LEU A 199 5.73 12.85 8.30
CA LEU A 199 6.49 13.19 9.51
C LEU A 199 7.51 14.31 9.25
N GLN A 200 8.18 14.29 8.08
CA GLN A 200 9.09 15.37 7.68
C GLN A 200 8.35 16.70 7.52
N PHE A 201 7.16 16.68 6.90
CA PHE A 201 6.29 17.85 6.83
C PHE A 201 5.97 18.39 8.23
N LEU A 202 5.47 17.54 9.14
CA LEU A 202 5.14 17.95 10.51
C LEU A 202 6.34 18.52 11.27
N GLY A 203 7.53 17.95 11.09
CA GLY A 203 8.77 18.47 11.69
C GLY A 203 9.10 19.90 11.23
N ARG A 204 8.88 20.21 9.94
CA ARG A 204 9.05 21.58 9.41
C ARG A 204 8.01 22.54 9.97
N VAL A 205 6.75 22.10 10.13
CA VAL A 205 5.69 22.90 10.75
C VAL A 205 6.05 23.27 12.19
N SER A 206 6.53 22.30 12.99
CA SER A 206 6.94 22.54 14.38
C SER A 206 8.13 23.49 14.48
N GLY A 207 9.16 23.34 13.63
CA GLY A 207 10.31 24.25 13.60
C GLY A 207 9.97 25.67 13.11
N ALA A 208 9.02 25.81 12.19
CA ALA A 208 8.52 27.12 11.73
C ALA A 208 7.60 27.83 12.74
N GLY A 209 7.08 27.11 13.75
CA GLY A 209 6.27 27.67 14.83
C GLY A 209 7.08 28.44 15.87
N GLU A 210 8.37 28.13 16.03
CA GLU A 210 9.25 28.76 17.04
C GLU A 210 9.78 30.14 16.63
N SER A 211 9.68 30.50 15.34
CA SER A 211 10.21 31.75 14.78
C SER A 211 9.15 32.81 14.45
N LYS A 212 7.87 32.60 14.81
CA LYS A 212 6.76 33.53 14.47
C LYS A 212 6.47 34.58 15.54
N PRO A 213 5.99 35.78 15.15
CA PRO A 213 5.84 36.89 16.07
C PRO A 213 4.80 36.58 17.14
N ARG A 214 5.19 36.81 18.40
CA ARG A 214 4.24 36.81 19.52
C ARG A 214 3.30 38.00 19.34
N PRO A 215 1.98 37.83 19.49
CA PRO A 215 1.08 38.98 19.49
C PRO A 215 1.48 39.96 20.61
N PRO A 216 1.37 41.28 20.39
CA PRO A 216 1.72 42.26 21.42
C PRO A 216 0.89 42.04 22.69
N GLU A 217 1.54 42.14 23.87
CA GLU A 217 0.93 41.87 25.19
C GLU A 217 -0.34 42.70 25.47
N SER A 218 -0.54 43.81 24.75
CA SER A 218 -1.75 44.63 24.81
C SER A 218 -3.00 43.91 24.30
N VAL A 219 -2.87 42.89 23.45
CA VAL A 219 -3.98 42.04 22.96
C VAL A 219 -4.21 40.84 23.90
N VAL A 220 -3.21 40.47 24.70
CA VAL A 220 -3.22 39.31 25.62
C VAL A 220 -3.91 39.62 26.97
N ARG A 221 -4.23 40.89 27.26
CA ARG A 221 -4.95 41.29 28.50
C ARG A 221 -6.46 41.02 28.48
N ARG A 222 -6.91 39.89 27.92
CA ARG A 222 -8.10 39.19 28.43
C ARG A 222 -7.65 37.82 28.90
N LYS A 223 -7.44 37.71 30.22
CA LYS A 223 -7.17 36.45 30.93
C LYS A 223 -8.16 35.39 30.45
N GLY A 224 -7.66 34.33 29.79
CA GLY A 224 -8.44 33.10 29.58
C GLY A 224 -8.35 32.42 28.22
N CYS A 225 -7.75 33.01 27.18
CA CYS A 225 -7.59 32.33 25.89
C CYS A 225 -6.12 32.04 25.59
N SER A 226 -5.66 30.87 26.02
CA SER A 226 -4.52 30.19 25.41
C SER A 226 -4.90 29.84 23.96
N PHE A 227 -4.61 30.76 23.02
CA PHE A 227 -4.58 30.44 21.59
C PHE A 227 -3.39 29.51 21.35
N LEU A 228 -3.62 28.22 21.60
CA LEU A 228 -2.77 27.14 21.12
C LEU A 228 -2.87 27.09 19.59
N PRO A 229 -1.76 26.97 18.82
CA PRO A 229 -1.79 26.90 17.36
C PRO A 229 -2.34 25.58 16.80
N LEU A 230 -3.00 24.74 17.61
CA LEU A 230 -3.36 23.37 17.27
C LEU A 230 -4.82 23.18 16.82
N CYS A 231 -5.65 24.22 16.80
CA CYS A 231 -7.05 24.09 16.38
C CYS A 231 -7.26 23.97 14.86
N PHE A 232 -6.21 23.95 14.03
CA PHE A 232 -6.33 23.89 12.57
C PHE A 232 -5.92 22.57 11.92
N LEU A 233 -5.48 21.56 12.69
CA LEU A 233 -5.04 20.29 12.09
C LEU A 233 -6.05 19.15 12.16
N TYR A 234 -7.06 19.20 13.04
CA TYR A 234 -8.14 18.22 13.07
C TYR A 234 -9.40 18.83 13.66
N GLY A 235 -10.37 19.14 12.79
CA GLY A 235 -11.79 19.27 13.11
C GLY A 235 -12.55 18.22 12.34
#